data_AF-A0A928SSL3-F1
#
_entry.id   AF-A0A928SSL3-F1
#
_cell.length_a   1.000
_cell.length_b   1.000
_cell.length_c   1.000
_cell.angle_alpha   90.00
_cell.angle_beta   90.00
_cell.angle_gamma   90.00
#
_symmetry.space_group_name_H-M   'P 1'
#
loop_
_entity.id
_entity.type
_entity.pdbx_description
1 polymer ?
#
loop_
_entity_poly.entity_id
_entity_poly.type
_entity_poly.pdbx_seq_one_letter_code
_entity_poly.pdbx_strand_id
1 'polypeptide(L)'
;MAARNPFTPLHAPSRAAGAGHGGIAVGGASLISKAMAHGEDNPLAQVMEALRAKLDGRAQAAADVAQKLHAAADRYERAVQAGAAADLARQHGLDAPAVDCSPEDAARDLKVIIDALPELANTRPLSTASPEPKVPAREEPDVTPPPPASFGDLMAKSAPSNPRPERAPPREQADPEVLRLVSDMRGYELPALPTPLFRAVAEELAARARDLQERGVADPDNKLGLVFRALTKCAYDHGTTNIFGLSRQHQGDWRQKAIEARERRLRLEAGEPDSLRQRIQIPKAIVDQVTNGDDDDDDDDDEVELWELPRLTERAADRAVVLLGGVRKPEKLDKLHQRIDFDVEWIETSAGSTGSTSTLERRIREGNVAAVVILHGLIGHKHYEPVVAAARQACIPVAYGGRAGTASLRSAFEEIETGLG
;
A
#
# COMPACT_ATOMS: atom_id res chain seq x y z
N MET A 1 2.52 19.45 62.69
CA MET A 1 1.55 19.28 61.60
C MET A 1 1.84 17.96 60.91
N ALA A 2 1.08 16.92 61.25
CA ALA A 2 1.22 15.58 60.71
C ALA A 2 0.05 15.34 59.74
N ALA A 3 0.36 15.10 58.46
CA ALA A 3 -0.62 14.79 57.43
C ALA A 3 -0.46 13.32 57.00
N ARG A 4 -1.62 12.68 56.87
CA ARG A 4 -1.87 11.24 56.75
C ARG A 4 -1.50 10.70 55.36
N ASN A 5 -0.92 9.50 55.33
CA ASN A 5 -0.88 8.63 54.15
C ASN A 5 -2.20 7.86 54.02
N PRO A 6 -2.85 7.86 52.83
CA PRO A 6 -3.92 6.92 52.53
C PRO A 6 -3.57 6.09 51.29
N PHE A 7 -3.08 4.86 51.45
CA PHE A 7 -3.18 3.86 50.39
C PHE A 7 -3.29 2.46 51.00
N THR A 8 -4.53 1.98 51.05
CA THR A 8 -4.90 0.61 51.38
C THR A 8 -4.99 -0.19 50.07
N PRO A 9 -4.41 -1.40 49.96
CA PRO A 9 -4.54 -2.21 48.75
C PRO A 9 -5.89 -2.96 48.72
N LEU A 10 -6.51 -2.98 47.54
CA LEU A 10 -7.74 -3.70 47.23
C LEU A 10 -7.49 -5.21 47.12
N HIS A 11 -8.40 -5.98 47.72
CA HIS A 11 -8.51 -7.44 47.70
C HIS A 11 -8.59 -8.04 46.29
N ALA A 12 -7.85 -9.12 46.06
CA ALA A 12 -8.04 -10.04 44.93
C ALA A 12 -9.19 -11.04 45.22
N PRO A 13 -10.04 -11.39 44.23
CA PRO A 13 -11.09 -12.39 44.44
C PRO A 13 -10.53 -13.83 44.37
N SER A 14 -10.84 -14.56 45.45
CA SER A 14 -10.66 -16.00 45.62
C SER A 14 -11.53 -16.79 44.64
N ARG A 15 -10.90 -17.69 43.87
CA ARG A 15 -11.60 -18.66 43.01
C ARG A 15 -11.97 -19.89 43.83
N ALA A 16 -13.25 -19.97 44.18
CA ALA A 16 -13.84 -21.11 44.87
C ALA A 16 -13.91 -22.34 43.95
N ALA A 17 -13.42 -23.47 44.47
CA ALA A 17 -13.65 -24.80 43.94
C ALA A 17 -15.09 -25.22 44.23
N GLY A 18 -15.85 -25.55 43.18
CA GLY A 18 -17.18 -26.13 43.26
C GLY A 18 -17.15 -27.59 42.85
N ALA A 19 -17.23 -28.49 43.83
CA ALA A 19 -17.50 -29.90 43.65
C ALA A 19 -18.99 -30.18 43.85
N GLY A 20 -19.57 -31.02 42.99
CA GLY A 20 -20.54 -32.03 43.42
C GLY A 20 -21.96 -31.97 42.84
N HIS A 21 -22.48 -33.19 42.66
CA HIS A 21 -23.88 -33.62 42.46
C HIS A 21 -24.34 -33.61 41.01
N GLY A 22 -24.98 -34.66 40.47
CA GLY A 22 -25.52 -35.90 41.02
C GLY A 22 -26.34 -36.51 39.89
N GLY A 23 -26.24 -37.82 39.69
CA GLY A 23 -26.88 -38.49 38.55
C GLY A 23 -28.41 -38.52 38.67
N ILE A 24 -29.06 -38.60 37.51
CA ILE A 24 -30.32 -39.33 37.35
C ILE A 24 -30.22 -40.09 36.03
N ALA A 25 -30.26 -41.41 36.14
CA ALA A 25 -30.41 -42.33 35.03
C ALA A 25 -31.86 -42.29 34.55
N VAL A 26 -32.06 -42.13 33.24
CA VAL A 26 -33.28 -42.55 32.56
C VAL A 26 -32.87 -43.45 31.41
N GLY A 27 -33.18 -44.73 31.57
CA GLY A 27 -33.06 -45.73 30.52
C GLY A 27 -34.07 -45.47 29.42
N GLY A 28 -33.59 -45.48 28.19
CA GLY A 28 -34.40 -45.49 26.98
C GLY A 28 -33.64 -46.28 25.93
N ALA A 29 -34.08 -47.52 25.71
CA ALA A 29 -33.55 -48.41 24.70
C ALA A 29 -33.54 -47.73 23.32
N SER A 30 -32.39 -47.76 22.64
CA SER A 30 -32.34 -47.64 21.19
C SER A 30 -31.31 -48.62 20.66
N LEU A 31 -31.81 -49.72 20.09
CA LEU A 31 -31.09 -50.77 19.39
C LEU A 31 -30.64 -50.30 17.99
N ILE A 32 -30.01 -49.12 17.90
CA ILE A 32 -29.47 -48.54 16.66
C ILE A 32 -28.09 -47.91 16.93
N SER A 33 -27.14 -48.67 17.48
CA SER A 33 -25.78 -48.15 17.71
C SER A 33 -24.66 -49.12 17.34
N LYS A 34 -24.93 -50.14 16.52
CA LYS A 34 -23.92 -51.15 16.14
C LYS A 34 -23.48 -51.09 14.66
N ALA A 35 -23.72 -49.96 13.98
CA ALA A 35 -23.42 -49.82 12.54
C ALA A 35 -22.56 -48.60 12.15
N MET A 36 -21.97 -47.86 13.10
CA MET A 36 -21.06 -46.74 12.78
C MET A 36 -19.70 -46.82 13.51
N ALA A 37 -19.23 -48.02 13.82
CA ALA A 37 -17.90 -48.26 14.41
C ALA A 37 -16.81 -48.59 13.35
N HIS A 38 -16.99 -48.15 12.11
CA HIS A 38 -15.98 -48.23 11.05
C HIS A 38 -15.55 -46.85 10.53
N GLY A 39 -15.78 -45.79 11.31
CA GLY A 39 -15.42 -44.41 10.99
C GLY A 39 -14.10 -43.92 11.60
N GLU A 40 -13.24 -44.80 12.12
CA GLU A 40 -12.06 -44.39 12.92
C GLU A 40 -10.73 -44.32 12.16
N ASP A 41 -10.65 -44.81 10.92
CA ASP A 41 -9.41 -44.80 10.15
C ASP A 41 -9.53 -43.99 8.86
N ASN A 42 -9.97 -42.73 8.95
CA ASN A 42 -9.73 -41.81 7.84
C ASN A 42 -8.26 -41.33 7.93
N PRO A 43 -7.35 -41.82 7.06
CA PRO A 43 -5.94 -41.45 7.10
C PRO A 43 -5.74 -39.95 6.94
N LEU A 44 -6.66 -39.27 6.23
CA LEU A 44 -6.63 -37.81 6.08
C LEU A 44 -6.90 -37.11 7.41
N ALA A 45 -7.82 -37.61 8.23
CA ALA A 45 -8.10 -37.04 9.55
C ALA A 45 -6.89 -37.15 10.47
N GLN A 46 -6.19 -38.28 10.45
CA GLN A 46 -4.95 -38.48 11.23
C GLN A 46 -3.83 -37.54 10.76
N VAL A 47 -3.68 -37.33 9.45
CA VAL A 47 -2.71 -36.37 8.89
C VAL A 47 -3.04 -34.94 9.28
N MET A 48 -4.31 -34.54 9.18
CA MET A 48 -4.77 -33.20 9.54
C MET A 48 -4.58 -32.92 11.03
N GLU A 49 -4.84 -33.90 11.89
CA GLU A 49 -4.61 -33.78 13.33
C GLU A 49 -3.11 -33.66 13.66
N ALA A 50 -2.26 -34.46 12.99
CA ALA A 50 -0.82 -34.34 13.13
C ALA A 50 -0.28 -32.98 12.64
N LEU A 51 -0.86 -32.43 11.57
CA LEU A 51 -0.51 -31.09 11.07
C LEU A 51 -0.95 -29.99 12.04
N ARG A 52 -2.17 -30.08 12.60
CA ARG A 52 -2.66 -29.15 13.63
C ARG A 52 -1.77 -29.18 14.87
N ALA A 53 -1.46 -30.35 15.40
CA ALA A 53 -0.56 -30.50 16.54
C ALA A 53 0.84 -29.90 16.27
N LYS A 54 1.37 -30.06 15.06
CA LYS A 54 2.65 -29.43 14.65
C LYS A 54 2.54 -27.91 14.53
N LEU A 55 1.44 -27.38 14.01
CA LEU A 55 1.21 -25.94 13.91
C LEU A 55 1.05 -25.31 15.29
N ASP A 56 0.26 -25.92 16.17
CA ASP A 56 0.07 -25.46 17.54
C ASP A 56 1.39 -25.50 18.33
N GLY A 57 2.18 -26.55 18.15
CA GLY A 57 3.52 -26.64 18.74
C GLY A 57 4.47 -25.52 18.25
N ARG A 58 4.41 -25.16 16.96
CA ARG A 58 5.19 -24.04 16.41
C ARG A 58 4.68 -22.69 16.91
N ALA A 59 3.36 -22.51 16.98
CA ALA A 59 2.74 -21.29 17.49
C ALA A 59 3.12 -21.06 18.96
N GLN A 60 3.07 -22.10 19.79
CA GLN A 60 3.49 -22.03 21.19
C GLN A 60 4.98 -21.71 21.32
N ALA A 61 5.84 -22.37 20.55
CA ALA A 61 7.27 -22.10 20.57
C ALA A 61 7.59 -20.65 20.17
N ALA A 62 6.90 -20.10 19.17
CA ALA A 62 7.03 -18.70 18.77
C ALA A 62 6.55 -17.74 19.87
N ALA A 63 5.44 -18.05 20.53
CA ALA A 63 4.93 -17.26 21.65
C ALA A 63 5.91 -17.24 22.83
N ASP A 64 6.50 -18.39 23.18
CA ASP A 64 7.49 -18.49 24.26
C ASP A 64 8.76 -17.67 23.96
N VAL A 65 9.21 -17.67 22.70
CA VAL A 65 10.36 -16.86 22.25
C VAL A 65 10.03 -15.37 22.32
N ALA A 66 8.84 -14.96 21.84
CA ALA A 66 8.41 -13.57 21.91
C ALA A 66 8.32 -13.08 23.36
N GLN A 67 7.79 -13.91 24.27
CA GLN A 67 7.70 -13.57 25.69
C GLN A 67 9.10 -13.42 26.32
N LYS A 68 10.06 -14.29 25.99
CA LYS A 68 11.46 -14.17 26.46
C LYS A 68 12.12 -12.90 25.94
N LEU A 69 11.90 -12.55 24.67
CA LEU A 69 12.47 -11.35 24.06
C LEU A 69 11.92 -10.08 24.73
N HIS A 70 10.60 -10.01 24.97
CA HIS A 70 9.98 -8.91 25.71
C HIS A 70 10.56 -8.78 27.12
N ALA A 71 10.62 -9.88 27.88
CA ALA A 71 11.16 -9.84 29.24
C ALA A 71 12.63 -9.38 29.30
N ALA A 72 13.44 -9.75 28.31
CA ALA A 72 14.83 -9.30 28.21
C ALA A 72 14.95 -7.82 27.79
N ALA A 73 14.09 -7.35 26.89
CA ALA A 73 14.02 -5.94 26.51
C ALA A 73 13.61 -5.05 27.70
N ASP A 74 12.57 -5.43 28.44
CA ASP A 74 12.10 -4.73 29.64
C ASP A 74 13.19 -4.69 30.74
N ARG A 75 14.00 -5.76 30.83
CA ARG A 75 15.14 -5.80 31.76
C ARG A 75 16.25 -4.85 31.33
N TYR A 76 16.58 -4.80 30.04
CA TYR A 76 17.56 -3.88 29.50
C TYR A 76 17.12 -2.42 29.69
N GLU A 77 15.87 -2.09 29.39
CA GLU A 77 15.33 -0.74 29.59
C GLU A 77 15.46 -0.31 31.06
N ARG A 78 15.02 -1.15 32.01
CA ARG A 78 15.16 -0.86 33.44
C ARG A 78 16.60 -0.68 33.87
N ALA A 79 17.53 -1.49 33.35
CA ALA A 79 18.96 -1.36 33.64
C ALA A 79 19.52 -0.01 33.13
N VAL A 80 19.15 0.41 31.92
CA VAL A 80 19.55 1.71 31.35
C VAL A 80 18.99 2.87 32.16
N GLN A 81 17.71 2.82 32.53
CA GLN A 81 17.08 3.86 33.35
C GLN A 81 17.71 3.94 34.74
N ALA A 82 17.99 2.80 35.38
CA ALA A 82 18.67 2.75 36.67
C ALA A 82 20.11 3.29 36.58
N GLY A 83 20.84 2.97 35.51
CA GLY A 83 22.17 3.52 35.24
C GLY A 83 22.14 5.04 35.08
N ALA A 84 21.22 5.57 34.29
CA ALA A 84 21.05 7.01 34.11
C ALA A 84 20.67 7.72 35.41
N ALA A 85 19.79 7.13 36.22
CA ALA A 85 19.42 7.66 37.53
C ALA A 85 20.61 7.67 38.51
N ALA A 86 21.43 6.61 38.50
CA ALA A 86 22.64 6.53 39.31
C ALA A 86 23.70 7.56 38.89
N ASP A 87 23.85 7.82 37.58
CA ASP A 87 24.73 8.87 37.06
C ASP A 87 24.27 10.26 37.53
N LEU A 88 22.97 10.54 37.44
CA LEU A 88 22.40 11.81 37.85
C LEU A 88 22.50 12.01 39.37
N ALA A 89 22.22 10.97 40.17
CA ALA A 89 22.41 11.02 41.61
C ALA A 89 23.86 11.35 41.99
N ARG A 90 24.84 10.72 41.32
CA ARG A 90 26.27 11.01 41.52
C ARG A 90 26.64 12.45 41.17
N GLN A 91 26.11 12.99 40.08
CA GLN A 91 26.36 14.38 39.66
C GLN A 91 25.85 15.41 40.69
N HIS A 92 24.78 15.08 41.41
CA HIS A 92 24.15 15.95 42.40
C HIS A 92 24.52 15.62 43.87
N GLY A 93 25.43 14.66 44.11
CA GLY A 93 25.83 14.27 45.46
C GLY A 93 24.73 13.57 46.27
N LEU A 94 23.80 12.89 45.59
CA LEU A 94 22.72 12.10 46.19
C LEU A 94 23.13 10.62 46.26
N ASP A 95 22.51 9.87 47.19
CA ASP A 95 22.68 8.41 47.25
C ASP A 95 22.12 7.77 45.97
N ALA A 96 22.95 7.01 45.27
CA ALA A 96 22.54 6.33 44.05
C ALA A 96 21.61 5.14 44.39
N PRO A 97 20.54 4.91 43.59
CA PRO A 97 19.71 3.73 43.76
C PRO A 97 20.51 2.45 43.51
N ALA A 98 20.19 1.38 44.24
CA ALA A 98 20.79 0.07 44.01
C ALA A 98 20.41 -0.43 42.61
N VAL A 99 21.42 -0.82 41.83
CA VAL A 99 21.24 -1.33 40.47
C VAL A 99 21.41 -2.85 40.50
N ASP A 100 20.36 -3.59 40.16
CA ASP A 100 20.35 -5.06 40.20
C ASP A 100 21.23 -5.71 39.11
N CYS A 101 21.41 -5.03 37.96
CA CYS A 101 22.25 -5.50 36.86
C CYS A 101 22.77 -4.33 36.02
N SER A 102 23.99 -4.44 35.50
CA SER A 102 24.54 -3.40 34.61
C SER A 102 23.78 -3.38 33.26
N PRO A 103 23.69 -2.21 32.59
CA PRO A 103 23.14 -2.13 31.24
C PRO A 103 23.86 -3.03 30.24
N GLU A 104 25.18 -3.22 30.40
CA GLU A 104 26.01 -4.06 29.54
C GLU A 104 25.67 -5.54 29.66
N ASP A 105 25.42 -6.02 30.89
CA ASP A 105 25.01 -7.41 31.12
C ASP A 105 23.60 -7.66 30.58
N ALA A 106 22.67 -6.74 30.80
CA ALA A 106 21.32 -6.86 30.25
C ALA A 106 21.29 -6.80 28.71
N ALA A 107 22.14 -5.97 28.09
CA ALA A 107 22.32 -5.95 26.63
C ALA A 107 22.89 -7.27 26.10
N ARG A 108 23.85 -7.87 26.82
CA ARG A 108 24.43 -9.16 26.46
C ARG A 108 23.39 -10.27 26.51
N ASP A 109 22.57 -10.31 27.56
CA ASP A 109 21.46 -11.26 27.69
C ASP A 109 20.45 -11.13 26.54
N LEU A 110 20.05 -9.89 26.21
CA LEU A 110 19.14 -9.62 25.10
C LEU A 110 19.74 -10.08 23.75
N LYS A 111 21.02 -9.79 23.53
CA LYS A 111 21.74 -10.20 22.31
C LYS A 111 21.78 -11.71 22.17
N VAL A 112 22.04 -12.46 23.24
CA VAL A 112 22.05 -13.93 23.21
C VAL A 112 20.69 -14.50 22.77
N ILE A 113 19.59 -13.89 23.21
CA ILE A 113 18.24 -14.31 22.80
C ILE A 113 18.00 -13.99 21.32
N ILE A 114 18.40 -12.79 20.86
CA ILE A 114 18.29 -12.39 19.45
C ILE A 114 19.12 -13.33 18.57
N ASP A 115 20.39 -13.58 18.91
CA ASP A 115 21.28 -14.45 18.13
C ASP A 115 20.79 -15.93 18.09
N ALA A 116 19.95 -16.34 19.04
CA ALA A 116 19.32 -17.66 19.07
C ALA A 116 18.04 -17.78 18.22
N LEU A 117 17.56 -16.69 17.60
CA LEU A 117 16.36 -16.70 16.77
C LEU A 117 16.59 -17.51 15.48
N PRO A 118 15.75 -18.52 15.18
CA PRO A 118 15.92 -19.36 13.99
C PRO A 118 15.78 -18.58 12.67
N GLU A 119 15.08 -17.45 12.69
CA GLU A 119 14.92 -16.55 11.55
C GLU A 119 16.26 -15.88 11.19
N LEU A 120 17.04 -15.49 12.19
CA LEU A 120 18.35 -14.85 11.99
C LEU A 120 19.43 -15.84 11.58
N ALA A 121 19.29 -17.11 11.98
CA ALA A 121 20.19 -18.17 11.55
C ALA A 121 20.12 -18.39 10.02
N ASN A 122 18.94 -18.21 9.41
CA ASN A 122 18.74 -18.37 7.96
C ASN A 122 19.13 -17.13 7.15
N THR A 123 19.15 -15.95 7.76
CA THR A 123 19.57 -14.71 7.09
C THR A 123 21.05 -14.42 7.21
N ARG A 124 21.81 -15.23 7.96
CA ARG A 124 23.26 -15.08 8.03
C ARG A 124 23.81 -15.36 6.63
N PRO A 125 24.31 -14.34 5.91
CA PRO A 125 24.85 -14.55 4.57
C PRO A 125 25.90 -15.65 4.71
N LEU A 126 25.76 -16.71 3.91
CA LEU A 126 26.82 -17.68 3.70
C LEU A 126 28.05 -16.83 3.41
N SER A 127 28.95 -16.77 4.39
CA SER A 127 30.20 -16.02 4.29
C SER A 127 31.00 -16.68 3.19
N THR A 128 30.71 -16.29 1.96
CA THR A 128 31.54 -16.53 0.81
C THR A 128 32.79 -15.74 1.11
N ALA A 129 33.78 -16.43 1.69
CA ALA A 129 35.17 -16.04 1.59
C ALA A 129 35.48 -15.98 0.09
N SER A 130 35.15 -14.84 -0.52
CA SER A 130 35.46 -14.54 -1.90
C SER A 130 36.95 -14.19 -1.90
N PRO A 131 37.79 -14.96 -2.61
CA PRO A 131 39.21 -14.67 -2.68
C PRO A 131 39.42 -13.28 -3.28
N GLU A 132 40.37 -12.54 -2.71
CA GLU A 132 40.78 -11.20 -3.15
C GLU A 132 40.90 -11.13 -4.69
N PRO A 133 40.17 -10.21 -5.36
CA PRO A 133 40.39 -9.96 -6.77
C PRO A 133 41.73 -9.25 -6.95
N LYS A 134 42.67 -9.90 -7.63
CA LYS A 134 43.85 -9.25 -8.22
C LYS A 134 43.36 -8.18 -9.22
N VAL A 135 43.55 -6.92 -8.86
CA VAL A 135 43.30 -5.77 -9.74
C VAL A 135 44.34 -5.77 -10.87
N PRO A 136 43.97 -5.90 -12.15
CA PRO A 136 44.88 -5.61 -13.24
C PRO A 136 45.03 -4.10 -13.41
N ALA A 137 46.27 -3.65 -13.60
CA ALA A 137 46.65 -2.27 -13.84
C ALA A 137 45.88 -1.71 -15.05
N ARG A 138 45.24 -0.56 -14.85
CA ARG A 138 44.54 0.20 -15.90
C ARG A 138 45.54 1.18 -16.52
N GLU A 139 45.87 0.95 -17.78
CA GLU A 139 46.61 1.90 -18.62
C GLU A 139 45.75 3.15 -18.87
N GLU A 140 46.34 4.32 -18.66
CA GLU A 140 45.75 5.63 -18.96
C GLU A 140 45.77 5.88 -20.47
N PRO A 141 44.64 6.23 -21.12
CA PRO A 141 44.67 6.74 -22.48
C PRO A 141 45.00 8.23 -22.46
N ASP A 142 46.14 8.55 -23.08
CA ASP A 142 46.57 9.90 -23.49
C ASP A 142 45.58 10.47 -24.53
N VAL A 143 44.82 11.49 -24.12
CA VAL A 143 43.91 12.24 -25.01
C VAL A 143 44.42 13.65 -25.14
N THR A 144 45.14 13.90 -26.23
CA THR A 144 45.56 15.22 -26.68
C THR A 144 44.36 15.98 -27.26
N PRO A 145 44.05 17.22 -26.81
CA PRO A 145 42.94 18.00 -27.35
C PRO A 145 43.29 18.60 -28.73
N PRO A 146 42.34 18.65 -29.69
CA PRO A 146 42.56 19.28 -30.99
C PRO A 146 42.53 20.82 -30.90
N PRO A 147 43.22 21.53 -31.82
CA PRO A 147 43.33 22.99 -31.83
C PRO A 147 42.03 23.68 -32.25
N PRO A 148 41.78 24.92 -31.80
CA PRO A 148 40.58 25.67 -32.14
C PRO A 148 40.59 26.10 -33.61
N ALA A 149 39.51 25.79 -34.32
CA ALA A 149 39.25 26.32 -35.65
C ALA A 149 39.03 27.83 -35.59
N SER A 150 39.94 28.56 -36.25
CA SER A 150 39.82 29.98 -36.55
C SER A 150 38.68 30.19 -37.55
N PHE A 151 37.57 30.75 -37.08
CA PHE A 151 36.45 31.19 -37.92
C PHE A 151 36.53 32.71 -38.06
N GLY A 152 37.54 33.15 -38.81
CA GLY A 152 37.67 34.53 -39.27
C GLY A 152 36.80 34.78 -40.50
N ASP A 153 36.26 36.00 -40.54
CA ASP A 153 35.66 36.67 -41.69
C ASP A 153 34.40 36.06 -42.31
N LEU A 154 33.26 36.70 -42.02
CA LEU A 154 32.40 37.36 -43.01
C LEU A 154 31.14 37.90 -42.30
N MET A 155 30.68 39.06 -42.74
CA MET A 155 29.46 39.80 -42.33
C MET A 155 29.65 40.98 -41.35
N ALA A 156 30.44 41.97 -41.79
CA ALA A 156 30.18 43.35 -41.45
C ALA A 156 28.89 43.82 -42.14
N LYS A 157 27.75 43.73 -41.44
CA LYS A 157 26.53 44.49 -41.77
C LYS A 157 26.06 45.22 -40.53
N SER A 158 26.17 46.53 -40.59
CA SER A 158 25.75 47.53 -39.61
C SER A 158 24.33 47.25 -39.13
N ALA A 159 24.20 46.74 -37.91
CA ALA A 159 22.94 46.68 -37.19
C ALA A 159 22.72 48.01 -36.45
N PRO A 160 21.48 48.53 -36.41
CA PRO A 160 21.15 49.74 -35.67
C PRO A 160 21.45 49.53 -34.19
N SER A 161 22.07 50.53 -33.58
CA SER A 161 22.41 50.60 -32.16
C SER A 161 21.15 50.44 -31.30
N ASN A 162 20.85 49.21 -30.88
CA ASN A 162 19.84 48.98 -29.86
C ASN A 162 20.27 49.68 -28.56
N PRO A 163 19.37 50.42 -27.89
CA PRO A 163 19.68 51.05 -26.62
C PRO A 163 20.17 49.98 -25.65
N ARG A 164 21.31 50.27 -25.03
CA ARG A 164 21.94 49.44 -24.01
C ARG A 164 20.87 49.04 -22.99
N PRO A 165 20.49 47.74 -22.86
CA PRO A 165 19.45 47.35 -21.93
C PRO A 165 19.86 47.82 -20.53
N GLU A 166 18.98 48.58 -19.90
CA GLU A 166 19.07 48.87 -18.47
C GLU A 166 19.40 47.57 -17.74
N ARG A 167 20.39 47.63 -16.85
CA ARG A 167 20.82 46.49 -16.04
C ARG A 167 19.57 45.85 -15.44
N ALA A 168 19.23 44.65 -15.92
CA ALA A 168 18.17 43.86 -15.31
C ALA A 168 18.44 43.78 -13.80
N PRO A 169 17.40 43.94 -12.96
CA PRO A 169 17.57 43.83 -11.52
C PRO A 169 18.29 42.53 -11.18
N PRO A 170 19.16 42.53 -10.15
CA PRO A 170 19.87 41.31 -9.75
C PRO A 170 18.84 40.21 -9.55
N ARG A 171 18.97 39.12 -10.32
CA ARG A 171 18.08 37.97 -10.21
C ARG A 171 18.15 37.49 -8.76
N GLU A 172 17.00 37.40 -8.11
CA GLU A 172 16.91 36.79 -6.79
C GLU A 172 17.58 35.40 -6.87
N GLN A 173 18.45 35.12 -5.91
CA GLN A 173 19.12 33.83 -5.88
C GLN A 173 18.13 32.78 -5.38
N ALA A 174 18.13 31.62 -6.02
CA ALA A 174 17.33 30.49 -5.56
C ALA A 174 17.78 30.08 -4.15
N ASP A 175 16.82 29.64 -3.34
CA ASP A 175 17.09 29.20 -1.98
C ASP A 175 18.13 28.06 -1.96
N PRO A 176 19.06 28.05 -0.98
CA PRO A 176 20.07 27.00 -0.86
C PRO A 176 19.49 25.58 -0.76
N GLU A 177 18.29 25.38 -0.19
CA GLU A 177 17.64 24.07 -0.12
C GLU A 177 17.23 23.56 -1.52
N VAL A 178 16.75 24.46 -2.40
CA VAL A 178 16.40 24.13 -3.79
C VAL A 178 17.66 23.76 -4.57
N LEU A 179 18.74 24.54 -4.41
CA LEU A 179 20.03 24.25 -5.05
C LEU A 179 20.61 22.91 -4.61
N ARG A 180 20.52 22.59 -3.30
CA ARG A 180 20.93 21.31 -2.75
C ARG A 180 20.11 20.15 -3.34
N LEU A 181 18.79 20.29 -3.45
CA LEU A 181 17.94 19.26 -4.07
C LEU A 181 18.33 18.98 -5.52
N VAL A 182 18.60 20.03 -6.31
CA VAL A 182 19.07 19.88 -7.71
C VAL A 182 20.43 19.20 -7.76
N SER A 183 21.33 19.55 -6.84
CA SER A 183 22.65 18.91 -6.73
C SER A 183 22.52 17.43 -6.39
N ASP A 184 21.69 17.08 -5.40
CA ASP A 184 21.42 15.70 -4.99
C ASP A 184 20.87 14.90 -6.17
N MET A 185 19.86 15.42 -6.89
CA MET A 185 19.27 14.75 -8.07
C MET A 185 20.32 14.44 -9.15
N ARG A 186 21.26 15.36 -9.39
CA ARG A 186 22.33 15.16 -10.38
C ARG A 186 23.35 14.11 -9.94
N GLY A 187 23.50 13.87 -8.64
CA GLY A 187 24.44 12.88 -8.10
C GLY A 187 23.98 11.42 -8.23
N TYR A 188 22.69 11.16 -8.46
CA TYR A 188 22.14 9.79 -8.46
C TYR A 188 22.25 9.03 -9.79
N GLU A 189 22.72 9.63 -10.88
CA GLU A 189 22.74 9.01 -12.22
C GLU A 189 21.43 8.26 -12.56
N LEU A 190 20.28 8.93 -12.39
CA LEU A 190 18.94 8.34 -12.42
C LEU A 190 18.66 7.31 -13.53
N PRO A 191 19.13 7.47 -14.78
CA PRO A 191 18.90 6.47 -15.83
C PRO A 191 19.59 5.12 -15.59
N ALA A 192 20.68 5.08 -14.82
CA ALA A 192 21.48 3.88 -14.58
C ALA A 192 21.02 3.07 -13.34
N LEU A 193 20.15 3.65 -12.51
CA LEU A 193 19.69 3.01 -11.28
C LEU A 193 18.78 1.79 -11.58
N PRO A 194 18.88 0.68 -10.82
CA PRO A 194 17.89 -0.39 -10.88
C PRO A 194 16.49 0.13 -10.57
N THR A 195 15.47 -0.39 -11.26
CA THR A 195 14.07 0.09 -11.16
C THR A 195 13.55 0.24 -9.71
N PRO A 196 13.78 -0.71 -8.78
CA PRO A 196 13.33 -0.55 -7.39
C PRO A 196 14.01 0.64 -6.68
N LEU A 197 15.32 0.80 -6.90
CA LEU A 197 16.11 1.86 -6.30
C LEU A 197 15.76 3.22 -6.91
N PHE A 198 15.60 3.27 -8.24
CA PHE A 198 15.12 4.45 -8.95
C PHE A 198 13.78 4.94 -8.37
N ARG A 199 12.82 4.02 -8.16
CA ARG A 199 11.52 4.37 -7.59
C ARG A 199 11.67 5.04 -6.21
N ALA A 200 12.48 4.48 -5.32
CA ALA A 200 12.69 5.05 -3.99
C ALA A 200 13.37 6.43 -4.04
N VAL A 201 14.41 6.58 -4.88
CA VAL A 201 15.09 7.86 -5.11
C VAL A 201 14.11 8.90 -5.68
N ALA A 202 13.30 8.52 -6.66
CA ALA A 202 12.35 9.41 -7.30
C ALA A 202 11.23 9.84 -6.33
N GLU A 203 10.71 8.93 -5.50
CA GLU A 203 9.73 9.26 -4.45
C GLU A 203 10.34 10.24 -3.41
N GLU A 204 11.59 10.02 -2.98
CA GLU A 204 12.30 10.92 -2.05
C GLU A 204 12.45 12.33 -2.65
N LEU A 205 13.02 12.44 -3.85
CA LEU A 205 13.29 13.71 -4.51
C LEU A 205 11.99 14.46 -4.85
N ALA A 206 10.96 13.74 -5.29
CA ALA A 206 9.65 14.33 -5.58
C ALA A 206 8.97 14.85 -4.31
N ALA A 207 8.99 14.09 -3.21
CA ALA A 207 8.43 14.52 -1.94
C ALA A 207 9.17 15.75 -1.38
N ARG A 208 10.52 15.78 -1.44
CA ARG A 208 11.32 16.96 -1.06
C ARG A 208 10.98 18.18 -1.91
N ALA A 209 10.83 18.01 -3.22
CA ALA A 209 10.43 19.10 -4.11
C ALA A 209 9.04 19.66 -3.75
N ARG A 210 8.09 18.79 -3.38
CA ARG A 210 6.74 19.20 -2.94
C ARG A 210 6.77 19.95 -1.62
N ASP A 211 7.53 19.47 -0.63
CA ASP A 211 7.73 20.16 0.66
C ASP A 211 8.25 21.59 0.45
N LEU A 212 9.26 21.77 -0.41
CA LEU A 212 9.80 23.10 -0.73
C LEU A 212 8.78 24.00 -1.45
N GLN A 213 7.95 23.44 -2.34
CA GLN A 213 6.86 24.19 -2.99
C GLN A 213 5.80 24.62 -1.97
N GLU A 214 5.40 23.74 -1.05
CA GLU A 214 4.38 24.03 -0.05
C GLU A 214 4.85 25.07 0.98
N ARG A 215 6.14 25.06 1.32
CA ARG A 215 6.79 26.08 2.16
C ARG A 215 6.97 27.44 1.46
N GLY A 216 6.68 27.55 0.17
CA GLY A 216 6.79 28.79 -0.59
C GLY A 216 8.24 29.27 -0.78
N VAL A 217 9.19 28.34 -0.86
CA VAL A 217 10.61 28.64 -0.99
C VAL A 217 10.93 29.31 -2.34
N ALA A 218 11.80 30.32 -2.33
CA ALA A 218 12.16 31.08 -3.53
C ALA A 218 12.84 30.20 -4.60
N ASP A 219 12.18 30.08 -5.76
CA ASP A 219 12.67 29.34 -6.93
C ASP A 219 12.45 30.13 -8.23
N PRO A 220 13.17 31.25 -8.43
CA PRO A 220 12.93 32.16 -9.56
C PRO A 220 13.24 31.53 -10.92
N ASP A 221 14.08 30.49 -10.95
CA ASP A 221 14.45 29.77 -12.17
C ASP A 221 13.60 28.50 -12.40
N ASN A 222 12.57 28.25 -11.59
CA ASN A 222 11.71 27.07 -11.68
C ASN A 222 12.50 25.73 -11.68
N LYS A 223 13.50 25.64 -10.81
CA LYS A 223 14.35 24.47 -10.63
C LYS A 223 13.56 23.29 -10.09
N LEU A 224 12.58 23.50 -9.21
CA LEU A 224 11.68 22.44 -8.73
C LEU A 224 10.86 21.85 -9.87
N GLY A 225 10.38 22.69 -10.81
CA GLY A 225 9.71 22.22 -12.02
C GLY A 225 10.64 21.47 -12.99
N LEU A 226 11.95 21.76 -12.98
CA LEU A 226 12.94 20.95 -13.72
C LEU A 226 13.16 19.59 -13.06
N VAL A 227 13.18 19.51 -11.73
CA VAL A 227 13.27 18.24 -10.99
C VAL A 227 12.11 17.32 -11.37
N PHE A 228 10.86 17.79 -11.29
CA PHE A 228 9.71 16.97 -11.68
C PHE A 228 9.77 16.49 -13.13
N ARG A 229 10.15 17.35 -14.08
CA ARG A 229 10.28 16.96 -15.50
C ARG A 229 11.36 15.90 -15.71
N ALA A 230 12.51 16.04 -15.05
CA ALA A 230 13.58 15.06 -15.13
C ALA A 230 13.16 13.71 -14.55
N LEU A 231 12.52 13.71 -13.38
CA LEU A 231 12.00 12.49 -12.74
C LEU A 231 10.91 11.82 -13.57
N THR A 232 9.96 12.58 -14.12
CA THR A 232 8.91 12.04 -15.00
C THR A 232 9.49 11.40 -16.26
N LYS A 233 10.49 12.04 -16.88
CA LYS A 233 11.18 11.45 -18.04
C LYS A 233 11.85 10.12 -17.66
N CYS A 234 12.63 10.10 -16.58
CA CYS A 234 13.30 8.88 -16.13
C CYS A 234 12.28 7.78 -15.74
N ALA A 235 11.15 8.15 -15.16
CA ALA A 235 10.10 7.20 -14.79
C ALA A 235 9.50 6.49 -16.00
N TYR A 236 9.33 7.21 -17.11
CA TYR A 236 8.93 6.65 -18.39
C TYR A 236 9.98 5.69 -18.94
N ASP A 237 11.25 6.09 -18.92
CA ASP A 237 12.37 5.26 -19.41
C ASP A 237 12.51 3.96 -18.59
N HIS A 238 12.23 4.00 -17.28
CA HIS A 238 12.21 2.84 -16.38
C HIS A 238 10.94 1.98 -16.47
N GLY A 239 9.94 2.37 -17.27
CA GLY A 239 8.65 1.69 -17.33
C GLY A 239 7.85 1.73 -16.02
N THR A 240 8.18 2.67 -15.13
CA THR A 240 7.53 2.82 -13.82
C THR A 240 6.43 3.86 -13.88
N THR A 241 5.20 3.43 -13.60
CA THR A 241 4.07 4.33 -13.40
C THR A 241 3.81 4.54 -11.90
N ASN A 242 3.12 5.62 -11.55
CA ASN A 242 2.63 5.89 -10.18
C ASN A 242 3.71 6.10 -9.10
N ILE A 243 4.73 6.90 -9.40
CA ILE A 243 5.68 7.40 -8.39
C ILE A 243 4.99 8.48 -7.54
N PHE A 244 4.93 8.26 -6.23
CA PHE A 244 4.33 9.23 -5.30
C PHE A 244 5.07 10.58 -5.35
N GLY A 245 4.34 11.68 -5.20
CA GLY A 245 4.88 13.05 -5.33
C GLY A 245 5.02 13.60 -6.76
N LEU A 246 5.13 12.77 -7.80
CA LEU A 246 5.20 13.26 -9.19
C LEU A 246 3.86 13.84 -9.68
N SER A 247 2.74 13.15 -9.41
CA SER A 247 1.40 13.66 -9.72
C SER A 247 1.07 14.87 -8.84
N ARG A 248 0.49 15.92 -9.44
CA ARG A 248 -0.08 17.07 -8.71
C ARG A 248 -1.29 16.71 -7.87
N GLN A 249 -1.91 15.55 -8.11
CA GLN A 249 -3.07 15.10 -7.37
C GLN A 249 -2.71 14.38 -6.07
N HIS A 250 -1.45 14.00 -5.89
CA HIS A 250 -1.00 13.43 -4.64
C HIS A 250 -1.08 14.49 -3.54
N GLN A 251 -1.53 14.07 -2.36
CA GLN A 251 -1.63 14.89 -1.16
C GLN A 251 -1.05 14.09 0.00
N GLY A 252 -0.48 14.78 0.99
CA GLY A 252 0.05 14.18 2.21
C GLY A 252 1.12 15.05 2.86
N ASP A 253 1.61 14.62 4.02
CA ASP A 253 2.77 15.23 4.66
C ASP A 253 4.03 14.92 3.84
N TRP A 254 4.45 15.87 3.00
CA TRP A 254 5.59 15.70 2.10
C TRP A 254 6.90 15.49 2.81
N ARG A 255 7.08 16.12 3.97
CA ARG A 255 8.29 15.97 4.77
C ARG A 255 8.39 14.55 5.31
N GLN A 256 7.31 14.04 5.89
CA GLN A 256 7.27 12.66 6.37
C GLN A 256 7.46 11.67 5.21
N LYS A 257 6.82 11.91 4.06
CA LYS A 257 6.98 11.07 2.87
C LYS A 257 8.40 11.07 2.32
N ALA A 258 9.10 12.21 2.35
CA ALA A 258 10.50 12.29 1.98
C ALA A 258 11.39 11.46 2.92
N ILE A 259 11.13 11.48 4.23
CA ILE A 259 11.88 10.67 5.22
C ILE A 259 11.64 9.17 4.97
N GLU A 260 10.37 8.76 4.84
CA GLU A 260 10.01 7.37 4.56
C GLU A 260 10.64 6.85 3.26
N ALA A 261 10.61 7.65 2.19
CA ALA A 261 11.21 7.29 0.91
C ALA A 261 12.74 7.20 1.00
N ARG A 262 13.37 8.08 1.77
CA ARG A 262 14.82 8.04 2.04
C ARG A 262 15.20 6.79 2.82
N GLU A 263 14.46 6.43 3.85
CA GLU A 263 14.70 5.20 4.62
C GLU A 263 14.51 3.95 3.74
N ARG A 264 13.49 3.95 2.87
CA ARG A 264 13.33 2.87 1.89
C ARG A 264 14.52 2.79 0.94
N ARG A 265 14.99 3.92 0.40
CA ARG A 265 16.18 3.97 -0.45
C ARG A 265 17.41 3.39 0.25
N LEU A 266 17.68 3.82 1.49
CA LEU A 266 18.83 3.34 2.26
C LEU A 266 18.77 1.84 2.52
N ARG A 267 17.59 1.28 2.77
CA ARG A 267 17.40 -0.18 2.91
C ARG A 267 17.69 -0.92 1.61
N LEU A 268 17.18 -0.42 0.48
CA LEU A 268 17.46 -1.00 -0.85
C LEU A 268 18.96 -0.93 -1.21
N GLU A 269 19.62 0.17 -0.87
CA GLU A 269 21.08 0.32 -1.03
C GLU A 269 21.86 -0.66 -0.14
N ALA A 270 21.36 -0.95 1.06
CA ALA A 270 21.92 -1.98 1.94
C ALA A 270 21.66 -3.42 1.45
N GLY A 271 20.97 -3.59 0.33
CA GLY A 271 20.60 -4.90 -0.21
C GLY A 271 19.46 -5.58 0.56
N GLU A 272 18.77 -4.86 1.44
CA GLU A 272 17.56 -5.38 2.06
C GLU A 272 16.48 -5.54 0.98
N PRO A 273 15.85 -6.72 0.87
CA PRO A 273 14.76 -6.90 -0.06
C PRO A 273 13.61 -5.93 0.29
N ASP A 274 12.90 -5.42 -0.72
CA ASP A 274 11.80 -4.42 -0.59
C ASP A 274 10.53 -4.98 0.11
N SER A 275 10.70 -5.94 1.04
CA SER A 275 9.69 -6.91 1.39
C SER A 275 9.22 -6.86 2.84
N LEU A 276 8.37 -5.87 3.10
CA LEU A 276 7.09 -6.20 3.74
C LEU A 276 6.02 -6.61 2.69
N ARG A 277 6.29 -6.41 1.39
CA ARG A 277 5.41 -6.83 0.27
C ARG A 277 5.91 -7.99 -0.59
N GLN A 278 7.15 -8.50 -0.44
CA GLN A 278 7.38 -9.93 -0.72
C GLN A 278 6.86 -10.75 0.47
N ARG A 279 5.58 -10.52 0.77
CA ARG A 279 4.66 -11.57 1.21
C ARG A 279 5.02 -12.79 0.37
N ILE A 280 5.32 -13.90 1.05
CA ILE A 280 5.35 -15.29 0.53
C ILE A 280 5.09 -15.28 -0.97
N GLN A 281 6.10 -15.59 -1.80
CA GLN A 281 5.80 -15.99 -3.17
C GLN A 281 4.94 -17.24 -3.06
N ILE A 282 3.63 -17.04 -2.89
CA ILE A 282 2.61 -18.03 -3.10
C ILE A 282 2.87 -18.41 -4.55
N PRO A 283 3.30 -19.65 -4.83
CA PRO A 283 3.63 -20.09 -6.17
C PRO A 283 2.58 -19.59 -7.14
N LYS A 284 3.00 -19.13 -8.32
CA LYS A 284 2.08 -18.54 -9.30
C LYS A 284 0.85 -19.43 -9.52
N ALA A 285 1.01 -20.76 -9.46
CA ALA A 285 -0.10 -21.73 -9.49
C ALA A 285 -1.17 -21.54 -8.40
N ILE A 286 -0.81 -21.17 -7.17
CA ILE A 286 -1.75 -20.94 -6.06
C ILE A 286 -2.35 -19.53 -6.14
N VAL A 287 -1.60 -18.53 -6.61
CA VAL A 287 -2.19 -17.20 -6.89
C VAL A 287 -3.15 -17.31 -8.07
N ASP A 288 -2.76 -17.96 -9.15
CA ASP A 288 -3.62 -18.22 -10.30
C ASP A 288 -4.85 -19.05 -9.89
N GLN A 289 -4.75 -20.01 -8.96
CA GLN A 289 -5.92 -20.72 -8.42
C GLN A 289 -6.84 -19.86 -7.52
N VAL A 290 -6.33 -18.82 -6.86
CA VAL A 290 -7.10 -17.98 -5.91
C VAL A 290 -7.57 -16.67 -6.53
N THR A 291 -6.87 -16.16 -7.55
CA THR A 291 -7.23 -14.92 -8.27
C THR A 291 -7.76 -15.15 -9.67
N ASN A 292 -7.53 -16.32 -10.29
CA ASN A 292 -8.17 -16.70 -11.56
C ASN A 292 -9.31 -17.71 -11.37
N GLY A 293 -9.60 -18.13 -10.13
CA GLY A 293 -10.72 -19.03 -9.82
C GLY A 293 -12.11 -18.38 -9.82
N ASP A 294 -12.24 -17.12 -10.26
CA ASP A 294 -13.51 -16.35 -10.20
C ASP A 294 -13.80 -15.54 -11.48
N ASP A 295 -13.02 -15.66 -12.56
CA ASP A 295 -13.19 -14.79 -13.74
C ASP A 295 -13.08 -15.49 -15.12
N ASP A 296 -12.70 -16.78 -15.20
CA ASP A 296 -12.50 -17.47 -16.49
C ASP A 296 -13.21 -18.85 -16.63
N ASP A 297 -14.04 -19.28 -15.66
CA ASP A 297 -14.88 -20.50 -15.78
C ASP A 297 -16.38 -20.18 -16.08
N ASP A 298 -16.69 -19.01 -16.68
CA ASP A 298 -18.07 -18.66 -17.11
C ASP A 298 -18.43 -19.27 -18.51
N ASP A 299 -17.92 -20.47 -18.81
CA ASP A 299 -18.28 -21.28 -19.99
C ASP A 299 -19.22 -22.45 -19.63
N ASP A 300 -19.72 -22.50 -18.40
CA ASP A 300 -20.79 -23.44 -18.04
C ASP A 300 -22.13 -22.92 -18.61
N ASP A 301 -22.81 -23.80 -19.34
CA ASP A 301 -24.16 -23.69 -19.91
C ASP A 301 -25.24 -23.51 -18.82
N ASP A 302 -25.09 -22.50 -17.96
CA ASP A 302 -26.10 -22.14 -16.96
C ASP A 302 -27.32 -21.62 -17.71
N GLU A 303 -28.40 -22.40 -17.61
CA GLU A 303 -29.75 -22.07 -18.03
C GLU A 303 -30.03 -20.60 -17.67
N VAL A 304 -30.35 -19.78 -18.68
CA VAL A 304 -30.45 -18.32 -18.53
C VAL A 304 -31.66 -17.99 -17.68
N GLU A 305 -31.46 -17.89 -16.36
CA GLU A 305 -32.48 -17.43 -15.42
C GLU A 305 -32.76 -15.94 -15.68
N LEU A 306 -33.97 -15.64 -16.16
CA LEU A 306 -34.46 -14.27 -16.33
C LEU A 306 -34.68 -13.63 -14.94
N TRP A 307 -34.19 -12.40 -14.74
CA TRP A 307 -34.33 -11.67 -13.48
C TRP A 307 -35.69 -10.97 -13.41
N GLU A 308 -36.46 -11.26 -12.35
CA GLU A 308 -37.76 -10.63 -12.11
C GLU A 308 -37.60 -9.25 -11.45
N LEU A 309 -37.67 -8.18 -12.26
CA LEU A 309 -37.46 -6.79 -11.84
C LEU A 309 -38.65 -5.88 -12.27
N PRO A 310 -39.89 -6.14 -11.82
CA PRO A 310 -41.08 -5.56 -12.42
C PRO A 310 -41.17 -4.03 -12.35
N ARG A 311 -40.73 -3.40 -11.24
CA ARG A 311 -40.80 -1.93 -11.10
C ARG A 311 -39.75 -1.25 -11.95
N LEU A 312 -38.54 -1.82 -12.00
CA LEU A 312 -37.49 -1.33 -12.87
C LEU A 312 -37.88 -1.48 -14.34
N THR A 313 -38.50 -2.60 -14.73
CA THR A 313 -39.05 -2.80 -16.09
C THR A 313 -40.10 -1.74 -16.42
N GLU A 314 -41.05 -1.46 -15.51
CA GLU A 314 -42.06 -0.40 -15.71
C GLU A 314 -41.40 0.97 -15.91
N ARG A 315 -40.38 1.30 -15.12
CA ARG A 315 -39.64 2.58 -15.23
C ARG A 315 -38.77 2.64 -16.48
N ALA A 316 -38.22 1.51 -16.90
CA ALA A 316 -37.35 1.37 -18.06
C ALA A 316 -38.12 1.53 -19.39
N ALA A 317 -39.44 1.36 -19.38
CA ALA A 317 -40.29 1.52 -20.56
C ALA A 317 -40.18 2.94 -21.17
N ASP A 318 -40.02 3.97 -20.33
CA ASP A 318 -39.98 5.37 -20.77
C ASP A 318 -38.59 6.01 -20.63
N ARG A 319 -37.65 5.36 -19.92
CA ARG A 319 -36.38 5.97 -19.51
C ARG A 319 -35.24 4.94 -19.51
N ALA A 320 -34.03 5.36 -19.86
CA ALA A 320 -32.89 4.44 -19.95
C ALA A 320 -32.39 3.98 -18.58
N VAL A 321 -32.02 2.71 -18.46
CA VAL A 321 -31.21 2.19 -17.34
C VAL A 321 -29.74 2.22 -17.77
N VAL A 322 -28.87 2.88 -17.00
CA VAL A 322 -27.51 3.17 -17.44
C VAL A 322 -26.47 2.42 -16.61
N LEU A 323 -25.57 1.69 -17.29
CA LEU A 323 -24.33 1.17 -16.72
C LEU A 323 -23.18 2.15 -16.95
N LEU A 324 -22.66 2.76 -15.89
CA LEU A 324 -21.50 3.65 -15.96
C LEU A 324 -20.25 2.91 -15.51
N GLY A 325 -19.35 2.58 -16.43
CA GLY A 325 -18.39 1.52 -16.13
C GLY A 325 -17.39 1.17 -17.22
N GLY A 326 -16.29 0.54 -16.82
CA GLY A 326 -15.55 -0.35 -17.70
C GLY A 326 -16.05 -1.80 -17.52
N VAL A 327 -16.30 -2.50 -18.62
CA VAL A 327 -16.57 -3.94 -18.64
C VAL A 327 -15.37 -4.62 -19.31
N ARG A 328 -14.83 -5.70 -18.72
CA ARG A 328 -13.61 -6.36 -19.24
C ARG A 328 -13.81 -7.06 -20.58
N LYS A 329 -14.99 -7.68 -20.76
CA LYS A 329 -15.37 -8.50 -21.91
C LYS A 329 -16.76 -8.01 -22.37
N PRO A 330 -16.92 -7.40 -23.56
CA PRO A 330 -18.21 -6.85 -24.01
C PRO A 330 -19.33 -7.92 -24.07
N GLU A 331 -18.97 -9.19 -24.25
CA GLU A 331 -19.89 -10.34 -24.27
C GLU A 331 -20.67 -10.48 -22.96
N LYS A 332 -20.16 -9.93 -21.84
CA LYS A 332 -20.91 -9.91 -20.56
C LYS A 332 -22.16 -9.05 -20.64
N LEU A 333 -22.19 -8.03 -21.51
CA LEU A 333 -23.38 -7.20 -21.73
C LEU A 333 -24.43 -7.96 -22.55
N ASP A 334 -24.00 -8.76 -23.53
CA ASP A 334 -24.92 -9.62 -24.28
C ASP A 334 -25.56 -10.66 -23.36
N LYS A 335 -24.77 -11.29 -22.49
CA LYS A 335 -25.29 -12.20 -21.44
C LYS A 335 -26.24 -11.48 -20.47
N LEU A 336 -25.96 -10.21 -20.14
CA LEU A 336 -26.84 -9.40 -19.31
C LEU A 336 -28.19 -9.16 -20.00
N HIS A 337 -28.19 -8.75 -21.28
CA HIS A 337 -29.41 -8.54 -22.07
C HIS A 337 -30.27 -9.80 -22.22
N GLN A 338 -29.66 -10.99 -22.15
CA GLN A 338 -30.42 -12.25 -22.15
C GLN A 338 -31.13 -12.51 -20.82
N ARG A 339 -30.68 -11.88 -19.72
CA ARG A 339 -31.20 -12.09 -18.36
C ARG A 339 -32.19 -11.01 -17.90
N ILE A 340 -32.36 -9.93 -18.66
CA ILE A 340 -33.25 -8.81 -18.32
C ILE A 340 -34.15 -8.46 -19.52
N ASP A 341 -35.36 -7.99 -19.25
CA ASP A 341 -36.37 -7.67 -20.27
C ASP A 341 -36.45 -6.16 -20.58
N PHE A 342 -35.33 -5.44 -20.40
CA PHE A 342 -35.24 -4.02 -20.72
C PHE A 342 -33.86 -3.64 -21.25
N ASP A 343 -33.83 -2.58 -22.05
CA ASP A 343 -32.58 -2.07 -22.64
C ASP A 343 -31.70 -1.43 -21.57
N VAL A 344 -30.42 -1.81 -21.57
CA VAL A 344 -29.40 -1.21 -20.73
C VAL A 344 -28.40 -0.45 -21.58
N GLU A 345 -28.29 0.85 -21.33
CA GLU A 345 -27.30 1.70 -21.97
C GLU A 345 -25.97 1.62 -21.23
N TRP A 346 -24.94 1.07 -21.87
CA TRP A 346 -23.60 1.07 -21.32
C TRP A 346 -22.81 2.31 -21.76
N ILE A 347 -22.32 3.07 -20.79
CA ILE A 347 -21.44 4.23 -21.00
C ILE A 347 -20.04 3.85 -20.53
N GLU A 348 -19.17 3.61 -21.51
CA GLU A 348 -17.77 3.31 -21.26
C GLU A 348 -17.00 4.58 -20.83
N THR A 349 -16.30 4.47 -19.70
CA THR A 349 -15.50 5.56 -19.11
C THR A 349 -14.01 5.28 -19.17
N SER A 350 -13.56 4.33 -19.99
CA SER A 350 -12.14 4.04 -20.15
C SER A 350 -11.42 5.28 -20.72
N ALA A 351 -10.21 5.51 -20.18
CA ALA A 351 -9.27 6.61 -20.42
C ALA A 351 -9.71 7.74 -21.38
N GLY A 352 -10.53 8.68 -20.90
CA GLY A 352 -10.59 10.05 -21.47
C GLY A 352 -11.95 10.55 -21.96
N SER A 353 -13.02 9.75 -21.92
CA SER A 353 -14.37 10.16 -22.34
C SER A 353 -15.08 11.06 -21.30
N THR A 354 -14.50 12.21 -20.95
CA THR A 354 -15.17 13.20 -20.07
C THR A 354 -16.49 13.75 -20.66
N GLY A 355 -16.66 13.68 -21.99
CA GLY A 355 -17.89 14.10 -22.66
C GLY A 355 -19.10 13.20 -22.38
N SER A 356 -18.90 11.89 -22.16
CA SER A 356 -20.02 10.96 -21.95
C SER A 356 -20.63 11.11 -20.55
N THR A 357 -19.78 11.27 -19.52
CA THR A 357 -20.20 11.52 -18.14
C THR A 357 -21.00 12.80 -17.98
N SER A 358 -20.55 13.92 -18.57
CA SER A 358 -21.27 15.20 -18.54
C SER A 358 -22.61 15.15 -19.28
N THR A 359 -22.68 14.39 -20.38
CA THR A 359 -23.94 14.16 -21.12
C THR A 359 -24.93 13.33 -20.30
N LEU A 360 -24.45 12.26 -19.63
CA LEU A 360 -25.25 11.45 -18.72
C LEU A 360 -25.78 12.29 -17.54
N GLU A 361 -24.91 13.11 -16.94
CA GLU A 361 -25.28 14.00 -15.84
C GLU A 361 -26.42 14.95 -16.23
N ARG A 362 -26.38 15.50 -17.45
CA ARG A 362 -27.48 16.32 -17.99
C ARG A 362 -28.76 15.50 -18.15
N ARG A 363 -28.70 14.32 -18.77
CA ARG A 363 -29.87 13.44 -18.99
C ARG A 363 -30.54 13.00 -17.69
N ILE A 364 -29.74 12.75 -16.65
CA ILE A 364 -30.22 12.47 -15.29
C ILE A 364 -31.06 13.62 -14.76
N ARG A 365 -30.56 14.86 -14.87
CA ARG A 365 -31.30 16.05 -14.41
C ARG A 365 -32.58 16.31 -15.22
N GLU A 366 -32.57 15.97 -16.50
CA GLU A 366 -33.73 16.05 -17.38
C GLU A 366 -34.77 14.94 -17.11
N GLY A 367 -34.46 13.95 -16.26
CA GLY A 367 -35.36 12.84 -15.93
C GLY A 367 -35.44 11.76 -17.00
N ASN A 368 -34.47 11.71 -17.94
CA ASN A 368 -34.41 10.74 -19.05
C ASN A 368 -33.76 9.40 -18.67
N VAL A 369 -33.44 9.21 -17.39
CA VAL A 369 -32.77 8.02 -16.84
C VAL A 369 -33.63 7.43 -15.73
N ALA A 370 -33.84 6.10 -15.75
CA ALA A 370 -34.62 5.37 -14.77
C ALA A 370 -33.78 5.00 -13.54
N ALA A 371 -32.56 4.52 -13.75
CA ALA A 371 -31.62 4.09 -12.73
C ALA A 371 -30.17 4.13 -13.24
N VAL A 372 -29.21 4.15 -12.32
CA VAL A 372 -27.77 4.15 -12.64
C VAL A 372 -27.06 3.05 -11.86
N VAL A 373 -26.31 2.19 -12.54
CA VAL A 373 -25.43 1.19 -11.94
C VAL A 373 -23.97 1.57 -12.20
N ILE A 374 -23.18 1.69 -11.13
CA ILE A 374 -21.77 2.10 -11.22
C ILE A 374 -20.87 0.88 -11.14
N LEU A 375 -20.11 0.64 -12.20
CA LEU A 375 -19.11 -0.42 -12.25
C LEU A 375 -17.78 0.11 -11.69
N HIS A 376 -17.54 -0.15 -10.41
CA HIS A 376 -16.37 0.34 -9.69
C HIS A 376 -15.17 -0.59 -9.86
N GLY A 377 -13.96 -0.02 -9.89
CA GLY A 377 -12.71 -0.75 -9.99
C GLY A 377 -11.89 -0.43 -11.24
N LEU A 378 -12.53 0.06 -12.30
CA LEU A 378 -11.86 0.64 -13.48
C LEU A 378 -12.05 2.16 -13.60
N ILE A 379 -13.00 2.71 -12.84
CA ILE A 379 -13.26 4.16 -12.77
C ILE A 379 -12.75 4.71 -11.46
N GLY A 380 -11.94 5.78 -11.51
CA GLY A 380 -11.58 6.56 -10.33
C GLY A 380 -12.79 7.33 -9.79
N HIS A 381 -12.91 7.44 -8.46
CA HIS A 381 -14.02 8.10 -7.75
C HIS A 381 -14.43 9.46 -8.34
N LYS A 382 -13.43 10.26 -8.74
CA LYS A 382 -13.61 11.60 -9.30
C LYS A 382 -14.49 11.66 -10.56
N HIS A 383 -14.62 10.57 -11.31
CA HIS A 383 -15.32 10.58 -12.60
C HIS A 383 -16.81 10.25 -12.50
N TYR A 384 -17.23 9.44 -11.53
CA TYR A 384 -18.65 9.09 -11.36
C TYR A 384 -19.35 9.91 -10.28
N GLU A 385 -18.61 10.62 -9.43
CA GLU A 385 -19.16 11.44 -8.35
C GLU A 385 -20.16 12.51 -8.83
N PRO A 386 -19.92 13.26 -9.94
CA PRO A 386 -20.92 14.19 -10.48
C PRO A 386 -22.22 13.50 -10.91
N VAL A 387 -22.14 12.29 -11.47
CA VAL A 387 -23.29 11.49 -11.90
C VAL A 387 -24.10 11.05 -10.68
N VAL A 388 -23.45 10.57 -9.62
CA VAL A 388 -24.11 10.21 -8.35
C VAL A 388 -24.80 11.41 -7.72
N ALA A 389 -24.13 12.56 -7.69
CA ALA A 389 -24.71 13.78 -7.14
C ALA A 389 -25.97 14.22 -7.92
N ALA A 390 -25.91 14.17 -9.25
CA ALA A 390 -27.05 14.47 -10.11
C ALA A 390 -28.20 13.47 -9.90
N ALA A 391 -27.90 12.16 -9.80
CA ALA A 391 -28.91 11.12 -9.59
C ALA A 391 -29.61 11.30 -8.23
N ARG A 392 -28.85 11.57 -7.17
CA ARG A 392 -29.38 11.87 -5.84
C ARG A 392 -30.28 13.11 -5.86
N GLN A 393 -29.88 14.17 -6.57
CA GLN A 393 -30.68 15.39 -6.68
C GLN A 393 -32.00 15.15 -7.44
N ALA A 394 -31.99 14.26 -8.43
CA ALA A 394 -33.17 13.87 -9.22
C ALA A 394 -33.98 12.72 -8.58
N CYS A 395 -33.59 12.24 -7.40
CA CYS A 395 -34.16 11.06 -6.73
C CYS A 395 -34.17 9.80 -7.63
N ILE A 396 -33.13 9.63 -8.44
CA ILE A 396 -32.92 8.43 -9.27
C ILE A 396 -32.13 7.41 -8.45
N PRO A 397 -32.56 6.14 -8.37
CA PRO A 397 -31.85 5.10 -7.64
C PRO A 397 -30.48 4.79 -8.26
N VAL A 398 -29.50 4.56 -7.40
CA VAL A 398 -28.11 4.26 -7.77
C VAL A 398 -27.63 3.05 -6.97
N ALA A 399 -27.01 2.09 -7.65
CA ALA A 399 -26.36 0.94 -7.03
C ALA A 399 -24.95 0.69 -7.61
N TYR A 400 -24.18 -0.19 -6.95
CA TYR A 400 -22.78 -0.46 -7.30
C TYR A 400 -22.58 -1.91 -7.78
N GLY A 401 -22.22 -2.07 -9.06
CA GLY A 401 -22.10 -3.38 -9.72
C GLY A 401 -20.70 -4.00 -9.74
N GLY A 402 -19.75 -3.52 -8.92
CA GLY A 402 -18.39 -4.07 -8.89
C GLY A 402 -17.68 -4.02 -10.24
N ARG A 403 -16.99 -5.11 -10.58
CA ARG A 403 -16.31 -5.30 -11.88
C ARG A 403 -17.24 -5.87 -12.97
N ALA A 404 -18.55 -5.63 -12.86
CA ALA A 404 -19.56 -6.20 -13.76
C ALA A 404 -19.59 -7.74 -13.76
N GLY A 405 -19.43 -8.36 -12.58
CA GLY A 405 -19.73 -9.78 -12.40
C GLY A 405 -21.24 -10.01 -12.36
N THR A 406 -21.72 -11.14 -12.89
CA THR A 406 -23.15 -11.46 -13.00
C THR A 406 -23.88 -11.34 -11.66
N ALA A 407 -23.32 -11.91 -10.58
CA ALA A 407 -23.89 -11.82 -9.24
C ALA A 407 -23.90 -10.38 -8.69
N SER A 408 -22.86 -9.59 -8.98
CA SER A 408 -22.78 -8.18 -8.56
C SER A 408 -23.79 -7.31 -9.31
N LEU A 409 -24.00 -7.56 -10.61
CA LEU A 409 -25.02 -6.88 -11.40
C LEU A 409 -26.42 -7.24 -10.92
N ARG A 410 -26.71 -8.53 -10.70
CA ARG A 410 -27.99 -9.00 -10.14
C ARG A 410 -28.30 -8.29 -8.82
N SER A 411 -27.34 -8.32 -7.89
CA SER A 411 -27.49 -7.66 -6.58
C SER A 411 -27.76 -6.15 -6.71
N ALA A 412 -27.07 -5.47 -7.64
CA ALA A 412 -27.26 -4.04 -7.86
C ALA A 412 -28.64 -3.71 -8.45
N PHE A 413 -29.18 -4.54 -9.36
CA PHE A 413 -30.53 -4.36 -9.88
C PHE A 413 -31.61 -4.67 -8.83
N GLU A 414 -31.42 -5.71 -8.02
CA GLU A 414 -32.33 -6.04 -6.90
C GLU A 414 -32.35 -4.91 -5.85
N GLU A 415 -31.21 -4.27 -5.58
CA GLU A 415 -31.12 -3.09 -4.70
C GLU A 415 -31.93 -1.91 -5.26
N ILE A 416 -31.80 -1.64 -6.57
CA ILE A 416 -32.57 -0.60 -7.28
C ILE A 416 -34.07 -0.91 -7.23
N GLU A 417 -34.47 -2.14 -7.54
CA GLU A 417 -35.87 -2.61 -7.51
C GLU A 417 -36.50 -2.41 -6.13
N THR A 418 -35.73 -2.71 -5.08
CA THR A 418 -36.15 -2.51 -3.68
C THR A 418 -36.35 -1.02 -3.37
N GLY A 419 -35.43 -0.16 -3.82
CA GLY A 419 -35.50 1.29 -3.58
C GLY A 419 -36.56 2.04 -4.38
N LEU A 420 -37.17 1.41 -5.40
CA LEU A 420 -38.25 1.99 -6.20
C LEU A 420 -39.64 1.90 -5.54
N GLY A 421 -39.79 1.22 -4.40
CA GLY A 421 -41.02 1.20 -3.60
C GLY A 421 -40.82 1.65 -2.17
#